data_AF-A0A2G6TWE0-F1
#
_entry.id   AF-A0A2G6TWE0-F1
#
_cell.length_a   1.000
_cell.length_b   1.000
_cell.length_c   1.000
_cell.angle_alpha   90.00
_cell.angle_beta   90.00
_cell.angle_gamma   90.00
#
_symmetry.space_group_name_H-M   'P 1'
#
loop_
_entity.id
_entity.type
_entity.pdbx_description
1 polymer ?
#
loop_
_entity_poly.entity_id
_entity_poly.type
_entity_poly.pdbx_seq_one_letter_code
_entity_poly.pdbx_strand_id
1 'polypeptide(L)'
;MLKLPTSAFALVKKLPVPLGAALACLVLAGPAMAADAGADADARQERAQAAKQVQAERKAARAEIAAQRAVIDRRRTALESECYQRFAVEDCLRQAREEAREQDKPLRERELQINDEERKERAAQRLEDIEAKKAQKAASSMQAKERPPAAQRDTQAIRAQRAQDAQQRAAQQASHQRDRQAQIEQRESAQEQERRAAARAQFEAKQKEAAERKARAADAARERGPQAAPLPAPPAPAAP
;
A
#
# COMPACT_ATOMS: atom_id res chain seq x y z
N MET A 1 18.91 17.09 -40.92
CA MET A 1 18.15 16.59 -42.07
C MET A 1 16.79 16.11 -41.57
N LEU A 2 15.74 16.79 -42.02
CA LEU A 2 14.33 16.57 -41.65
C LEU A 2 13.77 15.33 -42.33
N LYS A 3 12.83 14.64 -41.66
CA LYS A 3 11.51 14.29 -42.26
C LYS A 3 10.55 13.69 -41.22
N LEU A 4 9.51 14.45 -40.90
CA LEU A 4 8.23 13.94 -40.43
C LEU A 4 7.46 13.36 -41.63
N PRO A 5 6.52 12.43 -41.41
CA PRO A 5 5.41 12.25 -42.33
C PRO A 5 4.20 13.08 -41.86
N THR A 6 3.98 14.20 -42.55
CA THR A 6 2.66 14.76 -42.79
C THR A 6 2.03 14.02 -43.98
N SER A 7 0.78 13.59 -43.85
CA SER A 7 -0.08 13.42 -45.04
C SER A 7 -1.53 13.74 -44.68
N ALA A 8 -1.99 14.76 -45.40
CA ALA A 8 -3.35 15.24 -45.51
C ALA A 8 -4.10 14.44 -46.61
N PHE A 9 -5.28 14.96 -47.00
CA PHE A 9 -6.21 14.56 -48.06
C PHE A 9 -7.35 13.64 -47.57
N ALA A 10 -8.63 13.90 -47.84
CA ALA A 10 -9.26 14.96 -48.63
C ALA A 10 -10.74 15.16 -48.26
N LEU A 11 -11.16 16.38 -48.57
CA LEU A 11 -12.49 16.98 -48.53
C LEU A 11 -13.31 16.62 -49.78
N VAL A 12 -14.51 16.04 -49.65
CA VAL A 12 -15.55 15.87 -50.69
C VAL A 12 -16.87 15.56 -49.94
N LYS A 13 -18.08 16.12 -50.12
CA LYS A 13 -18.71 17.14 -50.98
C LYS A 13 -20.03 17.52 -50.27
N LYS A 14 -20.39 18.81 -50.27
CA LYS A 14 -21.76 19.31 -50.05
C LYS A 14 -22.61 19.13 -51.31
N LEU A 15 -23.92 18.91 -51.18
CA LEU A 15 -25.04 19.37 -52.06
C LEU A 15 -26.42 18.89 -51.48
N PRO A 16 -27.59 19.48 -51.85
CA PRO A 16 -28.47 20.17 -50.89
C PRO A 16 -30.02 19.94 -51.03
N VAL A 17 -30.82 20.67 -50.19
CA VAL A 17 -32.24 21.15 -50.39
C VAL A 17 -33.40 20.13 -50.10
N PRO A 18 -34.68 20.50 -49.80
CA PRO A 18 -35.35 21.69 -49.20
C PRO A 18 -36.37 21.41 -48.04
N LEU A 19 -36.74 22.52 -47.37
CA LEU A 19 -38.04 22.96 -46.80
C LEU A 19 -39.17 21.95 -46.51
N GLY A 20 -39.65 22.01 -45.26
CA GLY A 20 -41.03 21.72 -44.85
C GLY A 20 -41.44 22.61 -43.67
N ALA A 21 -42.39 23.51 -43.92
CA ALA A 21 -43.04 24.50 -43.05
C ALA A 21 -43.32 24.01 -41.60
N ALA A 22 -42.88 24.77 -40.60
CA ALA A 22 -43.66 25.77 -39.85
C ALA A 22 -44.65 25.18 -38.81
N LEU A 23 -44.30 25.31 -37.53
CA LEU A 23 -45.28 25.67 -36.51
C LEU A 23 -44.60 26.54 -35.45
N ALA A 24 -45.07 27.78 -35.38
CA ALA A 24 -44.70 28.77 -34.38
C ALA A 24 -45.26 28.36 -33.01
N CYS A 25 -44.42 28.42 -31.97
CA CYS A 25 -44.87 28.71 -30.62
C CYS A 25 -44.13 29.95 -30.12
N LEU A 26 -44.93 30.98 -29.85
CA LEU A 26 -44.58 32.25 -29.24
C LEU A 26 -43.94 32.04 -27.84
N VAL A 27 -42.86 32.80 -27.63
CA VAL A 27 -42.46 33.55 -26.43
C VAL A 27 -43.00 33.09 -25.07
N LEU A 28 -42.07 32.72 -24.19
CA LEU A 28 -41.96 33.29 -22.84
C LEU A 28 -40.49 33.22 -22.41
N ALA A 29 -39.86 34.40 -22.37
CA ALA A 29 -38.60 34.60 -21.68
C ALA A 29 -38.83 34.32 -20.18
N GLY A 30 -38.43 33.13 -19.73
CA GLY A 30 -38.27 32.79 -18.32
C GLY A 30 -36.79 32.86 -17.94
N PRO A 31 -36.45 33.19 -16.69
CA PRO A 31 -35.09 33.52 -16.31
C PRO A 31 -34.19 32.29 -16.44
N ALA A 32 -33.28 32.32 -17.41
CA ALA A 32 -32.15 31.40 -17.50
C ALA A 32 -31.15 31.74 -16.38
N MET A 33 -31.51 31.48 -15.12
CA MET A 33 -30.62 31.58 -13.96
C MET A 33 -30.85 30.39 -13.03
N ALA A 34 -30.69 29.17 -13.56
CA ALA A 34 -30.61 27.94 -12.76
C ALA A 34 -29.83 26.80 -13.44
N ALA A 35 -29.13 27.07 -14.56
CA ALA A 35 -28.38 26.04 -15.30
C ALA A 35 -26.92 25.88 -14.84
N ASP A 36 -26.39 26.84 -14.06
CA ASP A 36 -24.96 26.89 -13.70
C ASP A 36 -24.60 25.86 -12.60
N ALA A 37 -25.52 25.58 -11.67
CA ALA A 37 -25.29 24.66 -10.56
C ALA A 37 -25.18 23.18 -11.00
N GLY A 38 -25.80 22.80 -12.12
CA GLY A 38 -25.71 21.45 -12.67
C GLY A 38 -24.38 21.18 -13.39
N ALA A 39 -23.91 22.16 -14.18
CA ALA A 39 -22.66 22.07 -14.93
C ALA A 39 -21.43 21.94 -14.01
N ASP A 40 -21.43 22.65 -12.87
CA ASP A 40 -20.38 22.53 -11.84
C ASP A 40 -20.38 21.18 -11.12
N ALA A 41 -21.56 20.57 -10.93
CA ALA A 41 -21.68 19.26 -10.30
C ALA A 41 -21.15 18.14 -11.20
N ASP A 42 -21.47 18.20 -12.50
CA ASP A 42 -20.99 17.26 -13.51
C ASP A 42 -19.46 17.36 -13.66
N ALA A 43 -18.91 18.57 -13.77
CA ALA A 43 -17.47 18.78 -13.87
C ALA A 43 -16.69 18.29 -12.63
N ARG A 44 -17.27 18.41 -11.42
CA ARG A 44 -16.68 17.87 -10.18
C ARG A 44 -16.72 16.35 -10.17
N GLN A 45 -17.82 15.76 -10.66
CA GLN A 45 -17.98 14.32 -10.74
C GLN A 45 -17.01 13.70 -11.75
N GLU A 46 -16.82 14.31 -12.92
CA GLU A 46 -15.83 13.88 -13.91
C GLU A 46 -14.40 13.92 -13.34
N ARG A 47 -14.01 15.01 -12.66
CA ARG A 47 -12.69 15.11 -12.01
C ARG A 47 -12.49 14.04 -10.92
N ALA A 48 -13.53 13.78 -10.13
CA ALA A 48 -13.49 12.73 -9.11
C ALA A 48 -13.38 11.33 -9.72
N GLN A 49 -14.03 11.08 -10.86
CA GLN A 49 -13.92 9.83 -11.61
C GLN A 49 -12.52 9.67 -12.23
N ALA A 50 -11.98 10.72 -12.85
CA ALA A 50 -10.61 10.72 -13.39
C ALA A 50 -9.57 10.44 -12.30
N ALA A 51 -9.71 11.07 -11.11
CA ALA A 51 -8.83 10.79 -9.97
C ALA A 51 -8.91 9.33 -9.51
N LYS A 52 -10.10 8.74 -9.48
CA LYS A 52 -10.28 7.30 -9.16
C LYS A 52 -9.65 6.39 -10.21
N GLN A 53 -9.75 6.73 -11.48
CA GLN A 53 -9.14 5.97 -12.59
C GLN A 53 -7.61 5.98 -12.47
N VAL A 54 -6.99 7.15 -12.29
CA VAL A 54 -5.53 7.27 -12.09
C VAL A 54 -5.06 6.44 -10.88
N GLN A 55 -5.82 6.45 -9.78
CA GLN A 55 -5.50 5.62 -8.61
C GLN A 55 -5.62 4.13 -8.90
N ALA A 56 -6.62 3.71 -9.67
CA ALA A 56 -6.80 2.32 -10.08
C ALA A 56 -5.65 1.85 -11.00
N GLU A 57 -5.24 2.67 -11.97
CA GLU A 57 -4.12 2.40 -12.87
C GLU A 57 -2.81 2.23 -12.10
N ARG A 58 -2.51 3.13 -11.14
CA ARG A 58 -1.33 3.02 -10.28
C ARG A 58 -1.35 1.75 -9.43
N LYS A 59 -2.53 1.38 -8.90
CA LYS A 59 -2.69 0.14 -8.13
C LYS A 59 -2.45 -1.08 -9.02
N ALA A 60 -2.95 -1.08 -10.25
CA ALA A 60 -2.70 -2.13 -11.23
C ALA A 60 -1.21 -2.23 -11.57
N ALA A 61 -0.54 -1.11 -11.86
CA ALA A 61 0.89 -1.07 -12.14
C ALA A 61 1.75 -1.59 -10.97
N ARG A 62 1.38 -1.27 -9.72
CA ARG A 62 2.05 -1.82 -8.52
C ARG A 62 1.82 -3.33 -8.38
N ALA A 63 0.61 -3.81 -8.69
CA ALA A 63 0.31 -5.24 -8.69
C ALA A 63 1.11 -6.00 -9.75
N GLU A 64 1.26 -5.43 -10.96
CA GLU A 64 2.13 -5.98 -12.01
C GLU A 64 3.59 -6.07 -11.56
N ILE A 65 4.13 -5.00 -10.97
CA ILE A 65 5.50 -4.97 -10.45
C ILE A 65 5.69 -6.07 -9.39
N ALA A 66 4.74 -6.23 -8.47
CA ALA A 66 4.77 -7.27 -7.46
C ALA A 66 4.74 -8.69 -8.07
N ALA A 67 3.91 -8.90 -9.09
CA ALA A 67 3.85 -10.17 -9.81
C ALA A 67 5.18 -10.49 -10.53
N GLN A 68 5.81 -9.50 -11.16
CA GLN A 68 7.10 -9.65 -11.82
C GLN A 68 8.22 -9.94 -10.83
N ARG A 69 8.25 -9.27 -9.68
CA ARG A 69 9.18 -9.58 -8.58
C ARG A 69 9.02 -11.01 -8.08
N ALA A 70 7.79 -11.49 -7.94
CA ALA A 70 7.56 -12.88 -7.54
C ALA A 70 8.12 -13.89 -8.55
N VAL A 71 8.10 -13.58 -9.85
CA VAL A 71 8.74 -14.41 -10.89
C VAL A 71 10.26 -14.38 -10.76
N ILE A 72 10.86 -13.20 -10.57
CA ILE A 72 12.30 -13.04 -10.35
C ILE A 72 12.75 -13.81 -9.11
N ASP A 73 12.03 -13.70 -8.00
CA ASP A 73 12.34 -14.40 -6.76
C ASP A 73 12.25 -15.92 -6.92
N ARG A 74 11.18 -16.44 -7.56
CA ARG A 74 11.07 -17.88 -7.85
C ARG A 74 12.23 -18.38 -8.69
N ARG A 75 12.62 -17.64 -9.73
CA ARG A 75 13.77 -17.97 -10.58
C ARG A 75 15.07 -17.95 -9.78
N ARG A 76 15.29 -16.91 -8.95
CA ARG A 76 16.47 -16.82 -8.07
C ARG A 76 16.54 -18.04 -7.15
N THR A 77 15.46 -18.38 -6.46
CA THR A 77 15.43 -19.52 -5.53
C THR A 77 15.69 -20.85 -6.25
N ALA A 78 15.16 -21.04 -7.47
CA ALA A 78 15.47 -22.22 -8.27
C ALA A 78 16.97 -22.30 -8.60
N LEU A 79 17.56 -21.19 -9.09
CA LEU A 79 19.00 -21.11 -9.40
C LEU A 79 19.87 -21.32 -8.17
N GLU A 80 19.51 -20.72 -7.03
CA GLU A 80 20.22 -20.90 -5.76
C GLU A 80 20.19 -22.38 -5.32
N SER A 81 19.10 -23.10 -5.55
CA SER A 81 19.01 -24.53 -5.25
C SER A 81 19.92 -25.40 -6.12
N GLU A 82 20.07 -25.04 -7.40
CA GLU A 82 20.99 -25.70 -8.34
C GLU A 82 22.46 -25.42 -7.98
N CYS A 83 22.76 -24.23 -7.45
CA CYS A 83 24.12 -23.86 -7.04
C CYS A 83 24.73 -24.81 -6.01
N TYR A 84 23.92 -25.38 -5.10
CA TYR A 84 24.41 -26.31 -4.08
C TYR A 84 24.90 -27.66 -4.65
N GLN A 85 24.61 -27.96 -5.92
CA GLN A 85 25.11 -29.15 -6.60
C GLN A 85 26.46 -28.90 -7.30
N ARG A 86 26.97 -27.66 -7.28
CA ARG A 86 28.20 -27.25 -7.97
C ARG A 86 29.38 -27.16 -7.00
N PHE A 87 30.59 -27.30 -7.52
CA PHE A 87 31.82 -27.14 -6.71
C PHE A 87 32.07 -25.69 -6.27
N ALA A 88 31.73 -24.71 -7.11
CA ALA A 88 31.89 -23.28 -6.81
C ALA A 88 30.57 -22.65 -6.35
N VAL A 89 30.06 -23.10 -5.20
CA VAL A 89 28.74 -22.70 -4.67
C VAL A 89 28.66 -21.18 -4.47
N GLU A 90 29.66 -20.57 -3.83
CA GLU A 90 29.63 -19.13 -3.48
C GLU A 90 29.60 -18.22 -4.71
N ASP A 91 30.41 -18.51 -5.73
CA ASP A 91 30.38 -17.75 -6.99
C ASP A 91 29.06 -17.93 -7.73
N CYS A 92 28.50 -19.14 -7.74
CA CYS A 92 27.19 -19.40 -8.33
C CYS A 92 26.07 -18.62 -7.61
N LEU A 93 26.05 -18.65 -6.27
CA LEU A 93 25.08 -17.92 -5.47
C LEU A 93 25.19 -16.41 -5.70
N ARG A 94 26.42 -15.89 -5.79
CA ARG A 94 26.67 -14.48 -6.10
C ARG A 94 26.10 -14.10 -7.46
N GLN A 95 26.36 -14.89 -8.51
CA GLN A 95 25.82 -14.67 -9.85
C GLN A 95 24.29 -14.72 -9.88
N ALA A 96 23.66 -15.73 -9.25
CA ALA A 96 22.20 -15.83 -9.18
C ALA A 96 21.56 -14.60 -8.51
N ARG A 97 22.20 -14.04 -7.47
CA ARG A 97 21.76 -12.81 -6.81
C ARG A 97 22.03 -11.56 -7.64
N GLU A 98 23.14 -11.50 -8.36
CA GLU A 98 23.44 -10.41 -9.30
C GLU A 98 22.40 -10.36 -10.41
N GLU A 99 22.10 -11.49 -11.06
CA GLU A 99 21.07 -11.59 -12.09
C GLU A 99 19.69 -11.15 -11.59
N ALA A 100 19.29 -11.60 -10.40
CA ALA A 100 18.03 -11.19 -9.80
C ALA A 100 17.97 -9.67 -9.53
N ARG A 101 19.09 -9.07 -9.07
CA ARG A 101 19.19 -7.62 -8.87
C ARG A 101 19.09 -6.87 -10.19
N GLU A 102 19.79 -7.30 -11.24
CA GLU A 102 19.72 -6.66 -12.56
C GLU A 102 18.30 -6.70 -13.14
N GLN A 103 17.57 -7.80 -12.94
CA GLN A 103 16.18 -7.93 -13.38
C GLN A 103 15.21 -7.05 -12.57
N ASP A 104 15.46 -6.86 -11.26
CA ASP A 104 14.62 -6.01 -10.40
C ASP A 104 14.87 -4.51 -10.60
N LYS A 105 16.07 -4.09 -11.02
CA LYS A 105 16.40 -2.67 -11.27
C LYS A 105 15.35 -1.89 -12.08
N PRO A 106 14.94 -2.32 -13.28
CA PRO A 106 13.92 -1.59 -14.05
C PRO A 106 12.56 -1.55 -13.35
N LEU A 107 12.21 -2.56 -12.54
CA LEU A 107 10.97 -2.57 -11.75
C LEU A 107 11.02 -1.54 -10.64
N ARG A 108 12.17 -1.43 -9.97
CA ARG A 108 12.42 -0.43 -8.95
C ARG A 108 12.39 0.99 -9.51
N GLU A 109 12.94 1.21 -10.69
CA GLU A 109 12.87 2.51 -11.39
C GLU A 109 11.42 2.90 -11.72
N ARG A 110 10.62 1.97 -12.26
CA ARG A 110 9.18 2.19 -12.52
C ARG A 110 8.41 2.50 -11.24
N GLU A 111 8.69 1.79 -10.15
CA GLU A 111 8.05 2.04 -8.86
C GLU A 111 8.42 3.42 -8.27
N LEU A 112 9.68 3.84 -8.42
CA LEU A 112 10.14 5.16 -8.00
C LEU A 112 9.44 6.28 -8.78
N GLN A 113 9.26 6.13 -10.09
CA GLN A 113 8.51 7.10 -10.91
C GLN A 113 7.07 7.27 -10.41
N ILE A 114 6.35 6.17 -10.14
CA ILE A 114 4.99 6.22 -9.58
C ILE A 114 4.98 6.95 -8.23
N ASN A 115 5.97 6.67 -7.37
CA ASN A 115 6.05 7.29 -6.05
C ASN A 115 6.41 8.78 -6.11
N ASP A 116 7.23 9.19 -7.07
CA ASP A 116 7.61 10.58 -7.27
C ASP A 116 6.46 11.42 -7.84
N GLU A 117 5.68 10.87 -8.78
CA GLU A 117 4.45 11.47 -9.26
C GLU A 117 3.46 11.69 -8.11
N GLU A 118 3.23 10.65 -7.29
CA GLU A 118 2.33 10.73 -6.15
C GLU A 118 2.83 11.75 -5.10
N ARG A 119 4.15 11.84 -4.90
CA ARG A 119 4.75 12.84 -4.01
C ARG A 119 4.51 14.25 -4.52
N LYS A 120 4.67 14.49 -5.82
CA LYS A 120 4.42 15.80 -6.45
C LYS A 120 2.96 16.20 -6.33
N GLU A 121 2.03 15.28 -6.59
CA GLU A 121 0.59 15.53 -6.44
C GLU A 121 0.20 15.87 -5.00
N ARG A 122 0.67 15.07 -4.03
CA ARG A 122 0.42 15.35 -2.60
C ARG A 122 1.02 16.68 -2.18
N ALA A 123 2.19 17.04 -2.72
CA ALA A 123 2.80 18.35 -2.45
C ALA A 123 1.94 19.49 -3.00
N ALA A 124 1.44 19.37 -4.25
CA ALA A 124 0.55 20.35 -4.86
C ALA A 124 -0.76 20.50 -4.06
N GLN A 125 -1.42 19.39 -3.72
CA GLN A 125 -2.64 19.40 -2.90
C GLN A 125 -2.42 20.08 -1.54
N ARG A 126 -1.28 19.83 -0.90
CA ARG A 126 -0.95 20.50 0.36
C ARG A 126 -0.71 22.00 0.20
N LEU A 127 -0.14 22.43 -0.91
CA LEU A 127 0.03 23.86 -1.20
C LEU A 127 -1.34 24.53 -1.39
N GLU A 128 -2.22 23.93 -2.17
CA GLU A 128 -3.61 24.39 -2.36
C GLU A 128 -4.36 24.48 -1.03
N ASP A 129 -4.25 23.46 -0.17
CA ASP A 129 -4.84 23.46 1.17
C ASP A 129 -4.29 24.58 2.06
N ILE A 130 -2.99 24.85 1.98
CA ILE A 130 -2.34 25.92 2.74
C ILE A 130 -2.85 27.28 2.25
N GLU A 131 -2.94 27.48 0.93
CA GLU A 131 -3.44 28.71 0.32
C GLU A 131 -4.91 28.94 0.66
N ALA A 132 -5.76 27.92 0.56
CA ALA A 132 -7.16 27.98 0.97
C ALA A 132 -7.30 28.35 2.45
N LYS A 133 -6.51 27.73 3.34
CA LYS A 133 -6.48 28.07 4.78
C LYS A 133 -5.97 29.49 5.02
N LYS A 134 -4.97 29.95 4.27
CA LYS A 134 -4.47 31.34 4.36
C LYS A 134 -5.55 32.33 3.91
N ALA A 135 -6.25 32.08 2.81
CA ALA A 135 -7.33 32.90 2.32
C ALA A 135 -8.49 32.96 3.33
N GLN A 136 -8.88 31.81 3.91
CA GLN A 136 -9.90 31.75 4.95
C GLN A 136 -9.49 32.55 6.20
N LYS A 137 -8.23 32.40 6.65
CA LYS A 137 -7.70 33.20 7.76
C LYS A 137 -7.67 34.68 7.44
N ALA A 138 -7.23 35.07 6.24
CA ALA A 138 -7.20 36.46 5.81
C ALA A 138 -8.61 37.08 5.81
N ALA A 139 -9.61 36.37 5.27
CA ALA A 139 -11.02 36.78 5.28
C ALA A 139 -11.57 36.94 6.72
N SER A 140 -11.26 35.99 7.61
CA SER A 140 -11.64 36.08 9.03
C SER A 140 -10.91 37.20 9.79
N SER A 141 -9.68 37.53 9.39
CA SER A 141 -8.88 38.58 10.04
C SER A 141 -9.31 39.99 9.62
N MET A 142 -9.81 40.17 8.40
CA MET A 142 -10.45 41.42 7.95
C MET A 142 -11.73 41.70 8.74
N GLN A 143 -12.56 40.67 8.97
CA GLN A 143 -13.76 40.76 9.83
C GLN A 143 -13.43 41.04 11.31
N ALA A 144 -12.25 40.66 11.78
CA ALA A 144 -11.79 40.95 13.14
C ALA A 144 -11.25 42.38 13.30
N LYS A 145 -10.87 43.06 12.20
CA LYS A 145 -10.26 44.40 12.22
C LYS A 145 -11.28 45.54 12.25
N GLU A 146 -12.53 45.26 11.88
CA GLU A 146 -13.70 46.13 12.10
C GLU A 146 -14.30 45.98 13.50
N ARG A 147 -13.74 45.10 14.34
CA ARG A 147 -14.22 44.91 15.70
C ARG A 147 -13.90 46.17 16.52
N PRO A 148 -14.90 46.83 17.14
CA PRO A 148 -14.69 48.07 17.88
C PRO A 148 -13.60 47.89 18.94
N PRO A 149 -12.86 48.95 19.32
CA PRO A 149 -11.82 48.85 20.34
C PRO A 149 -12.40 48.14 21.54
N ALA A 150 -11.66 47.17 22.06
CA ALA A 150 -12.10 46.37 23.19
C ALA A 150 -12.42 47.31 24.36
N ALA A 151 -13.70 47.69 24.49
CA ALA A 151 -14.28 48.02 25.78
C ALA A 151 -13.80 46.92 26.72
N GLN A 152 -13.38 47.28 27.93
CA GLN A 152 -12.88 46.37 28.97
C GLN A 152 -13.94 45.31 29.30
N ARG A 153 -14.16 44.37 28.38
CA ARG A 153 -15.09 43.26 28.48
C ARG A 153 -14.39 42.27 29.35
N ASP A 154 -14.72 42.36 30.63
CA ASP A 154 -14.58 41.36 31.66
C ASP A 154 -13.44 40.36 31.42
N THR A 155 -12.21 40.87 31.60
CA THR A 155 -10.98 40.11 31.40
C THR A 155 -10.93 38.85 32.29
N GLN A 156 -11.72 38.81 33.36
CA GLN A 156 -11.83 37.67 34.26
C GLN A 156 -12.69 36.56 33.64
N ALA A 157 -13.84 36.89 33.06
CA ALA A 157 -14.68 35.92 32.34
C ALA A 157 -13.95 35.25 31.16
N ILE A 158 -13.19 36.03 30.38
CA ILE A 158 -12.39 35.48 29.27
C ILE A 158 -11.24 34.60 29.77
N ARG A 159 -10.58 34.97 30.88
CA ARG A 159 -9.54 34.13 31.49
C ARG A 159 -10.12 32.82 32.03
N ALA A 160 -11.29 32.87 32.67
CA ALA A 160 -11.99 31.69 33.14
C ALA A 160 -12.38 30.76 31.99
N GLN A 161 -12.90 31.30 30.88
CA GLN A 161 -13.22 30.52 29.68
C GLN A 161 -11.98 29.87 29.06
N ARG A 162 -10.86 30.60 28.95
CA ARG A 162 -9.60 30.01 28.46
C ARG A 162 -9.05 28.93 29.39
N ALA A 163 -9.22 29.07 30.70
CA ALA A 163 -8.84 28.05 31.67
C ALA A 163 -9.70 26.79 31.52
N GLN A 164 -11.02 26.94 31.34
CA GLN A 164 -11.93 25.83 31.05
C GLN A 164 -11.58 25.14 29.71
N ASP A 165 -11.34 25.90 28.64
CA ASP A 165 -10.92 25.34 27.35
C ASP A 165 -9.58 24.60 27.45
N ALA A 166 -8.64 25.12 28.24
CA ALA A 166 -7.35 24.46 28.50
C ALA A 166 -7.54 23.15 29.27
N GLN A 167 -8.42 23.14 30.27
CA GLN A 167 -8.79 21.92 31.01
C GLN A 167 -9.48 20.90 30.11
N GLN A 168 -10.40 21.31 29.24
CA GLN A 168 -11.06 20.43 28.27
C GLN A 168 -10.06 19.83 27.28
N ARG A 169 -9.13 20.63 26.74
CA ARG A 169 -8.06 20.13 25.86
C ARG A 169 -7.13 19.15 26.59
N ALA A 170 -6.76 19.43 27.84
CA ALA A 170 -5.96 18.52 28.64
C ALA A 170 -6.68 17.19 28.91
N ALA A 171 -7.98 17.24 29.23
CA ALA A 171 -8.81 16.05 29.44
C ALA A 171 -8.94 15.21 28.15
N GLN A 172 -9.16 15.86 27.01
CA GLN A 172 -9.19 15.19 25.70
C GLN A 172 -7.84 14.56 25.38
N GLN A 173 -6.72 15.24 25.61
CA GLN A 173 -5.41 14.62 25.37
C GLN A 173 -5.17 13.42 26.29
N ALA A 174 -5.55 13.51 27.56
CA ALA A 174 -5.46 12.40 28.50
C ALA A 174 -6.37 11.21 28.12
N SER A 175 -7.54 11.46 27.50
CA SER A 175 -8.38 10.37 26.98
C SER A 175 -7.74 9.69 25.78
N HIS A 176 -7.27 10.47 24.80
CA HIS A 176 -6.61 9.92 23.60
C HIS A 176 -5.36 9.11 23.96
N GLN A 177 -4.58 9.55 24.96
CA GLN A 177 -3.43 8.79 25.45
C GLN A 177 -3.84 7.47 26.10
N ARG A 178 -4.91 7.47 26.92
CA ARG A 178 -5.44 6.24 27.52
C ARG A 178 -5.98 5.27 26.47
N ASP A 179 -6.69 5.77 25.46
CA ASP A 179 -7.21 4.94 24.37
C ASP A 179 -6.08 4.33 23.53
N ARG A 180 -5.03 5.11 23.24
CA ARG A 180 -3.84 4.61 22.55
C ARG A 180 -3.12 3.55 23.37
N GLN A 181 -2.96 3.77 24.67
CA GLN A 181 -2.33 2.82 25.57
C GLN A 181 -3.12 1.51 25.65
N ALA A 182 -4.45 1.59 25.81
CA ALA A 182 -5.32 0.43 25.81
C ALA A 182 -5.27 -0.35 24.49
N GLN A 183 -5.20 0.33 23.34
CA GLN A 183 -5.04 -0.33 22.04
C GLN A 183 -3.69 -1.04 21.89
N ILE A 184 -2.61 -0.46 22.43
CA ILE A 184 -1.29 -1.09 22.42
C ILE A 184 -1.32 -2.34 23.30
N GLU A 185 -1.81 -2.23 24.53
CA GLU A 185 -1.94 -3.35 25.47
C GLU A 185 -2.83 -4.47 24.91
N GLN A 186 -3.92 -4.12 24.22
CA GLN A 186 -4.79 -5.10 23.55
C GLN A 186 -4.05 -5.83 22.41
N ARG A 187 -3.25 -5.13 21.62
CA ARG A 187 -2.44 -5.75 20.54
C ARG A 187 -1.33 -6.62 21.10
N GLU A 188 -0.65 -6.18 22.15
CA GLU A 188 0.43 -6.92 22.80
C GLU A 188 -0.10 -8.20 23.44
N SER A 189 -1.23 -8.13 24.16
CA SER A 189 -1.87 -9.29 24.76
C SER A 189 -2.38 -10.28 23.71
N ALA A 190 -2.97 -9.80 22.60
CA ALA A 190 -3.36 -10.67 21.49
C ALA A 190 -2.14 -11.38 20.87
N GLN A 191 -1.05 -10.66 20.60
CA GLN A 191 0.19 -11.26 20.09
C GLN A 191 0.83 -12.25 21.08
N GLU A 192 0.73 -12.00 22.38
CA GLU A 192 1.22 -12.94 23.38
C GLU A 192 0.38 -14.22 23.42
N GLN A 193 -0.95 -14.09 23.31
CA GLN A 193 -1.85 -15.25 23.21
C GLN A 193 -1.56 -16.08 21.96
N GLU A 194 -1.37 -15.45 20.80
CA GLU A 194 -0.98 -16.14 19.57
C GLU A 194 0.36 -16.86 19.71
N ARG A 195 1.38 -16.20 20.30
CA ARG A 195 2.68 -16.83 20.57
C ARG A 195 2.56 -18.04 21.50
N ARG A 196 1.75 -17.94 22.56
CA ARG A 196 1.49 -19.05 23.48
C ARG A 196 0.75 -20.20 22.79
N ALA A 197 -0.23 -19.91 21.94
CA ALA A 197 -0.96 -20.91 21.16
C ALA A 197 -0.04 -21.62 20.16
N ALA A 198 0.78 -20.87 19.41
CA ALA A 198 1.75 -21.41 18.48
C ALA A 198 2.80 -22.29 19.19
N ALA A 199 3.31 -21.88 20.35
CA ALA A 199 4.24 -22.67 21.15
C ALA A 199 3.63 -24.02 21.60
N ARG A 200 2.36 -24.01 22.04
CA ARG A 200 1.64 -25.24 22.40
C ARG A 200 1.46 -26.17 21.19
N ALA A 201 1.02 -25.63 20.05
CA ALA A 201 0.85 -26.41 18.83
C ALA A 201 2.18 -27.03 18.35
N GLN A 202 3.28 -26.27 18.40
CA GLN A 202 4.61 -26.79 18.06
C GLN A 202 5.07 -27.89 19.01
N PHE A 203 4.80 -27.75 20.31
CA PHE A 203 5.13 -28.77 21.30
C PHE A 203 4.37 -30.08 21.04
N GLU A 204 3.06 -29.99 20.78
CA GLU A 204 2.23 -31.14 20.41
C GLU A 204 2.70 -31.79 19.11
N ALA A 205 3.04 -31.00 18.08
CA ALA A 205 3.57 -31.50 16.82
C ALA A 205 4.88 -32.27 17.02
N LYS A 206 5.81 -31.72 17.81
CA LYS A 206 7.09 -32.38 18.14
C LYS A 206 6.88 -33.69 18.89
N GLN A 207 5.88 -33.76 19.79
CA GLN A 207 5.54 -35.00 20.48
C GLN A 207 5.02 -36.06 19.51
N LYS A 208 4.11 -35.69 18.60
CA LYS A 208 3.57 -36.60 17.57
C LYS A 208 4.68 -37.12 16.65
N GLU A 209 5.52 -36.22 16.15
CA GLU A 209 6.65 -36.58 15.28
C GLU A 209 7.65 -37.50 16.01
N ALA A 210 7.92 -37.25 17.30
CA ALA A 210 8.76 -38.14 18.10
C ALA A 210 8.13 -39.52 18.29
N ALA A 211 6.81 -39.61 18.50
CA ALA A 211 6.09 -40.88 18.59
C ALA A 211 6.11 -41.63 17.25
N GLU A 212 5.87 -40.95 16.13
CA GLU A 212 5.94 -41.52 14.78
C GLU A 212 7.35 -42.01 14.42
N ARG A 213 8.39 -41.26 14.80
CA ARG A 213 9.79 -41.71 14.62
C ARG A 213 10.07 -42.99 15.39
N LYS A 214 9.59 -43.07 16.64
CA LYS A 214 9.74 -44.29 17.45
C LYS A 214 8.98 -45.47 16.84
N ALA A 215 7.76 -45.26 16.37
CA ALA A 215 6.96 -46.29 15.69
C ALA A 215 7.66 -46.80 14.42
N ARG A 216 8.08 -45.88 13.53
CA ARG A 216 8.83 -46.23 12.31
C ARG A 216 10.13 -46.97 12.60
N ALA A 217 10.87 -46.56 13.65
CA ALA A 217 12.08 -47.26 14.05
C ALA A 217 11.79 -48.69 14.56
N ALA A 218 10.70 -48.88 15.30
CA ALA A 218 10.27 -50.19 15.77
C ALA A 218 9.83 -51.10 14.60
N ASP A 219 9.04 -50.57 13.65
CA ASP A 219 8.62 -51.32 12.46
C ASP A 219 9.81 -51.70 11.59
N ALA A 220 10.73 -50.75 11.33
CA ALA A 220 11.96 -51.03 10.60
C ALA A 220 12.83 -52.09 11.31
N ALA A 221 12.88 -52.08 12.64
CA ALA A 221 13.60 -53.11 13.41
C ALA A 221 12.94 -54.49 13.30
N ARG A 222 11.60 -54.56 13.25
CA ARG A 222 10.85 -55.82 13.03
C ARG A 222 11.08 -56.38 11.62
N GLU A 223 11.08 -55.51 10.60
CA GLU A 223 11.34 -55.91 9.21
C GLU A 223 12.79 -56.38 8.99
N ARG A 224 13.76 -55.73 9.64
CA ARG A 224 15.18 -56.08 9.50
C ARG A 224 15.55 -57.44 10.12
N GLY A 225 14.70 -57.98 11.00
CA GLY A 225 14.95 -59.23 11.71
C GLY A 225 16.08 -59.12 12.76
N PRO A 226 16.39 -60.21 13.50
CA PRO A 226 17.49 -60.23 14.45
C PRO A 226 18.82 -59.99 13.71
N GLN A 227 19.62 -59.04 14.18
CA GLN A 227 20.94 -58.79 13.62
C GLN A 227 21.83 -60.02 13.78
N ALA A 228 22.55 -60.38 12.72
CA ALA A 228 23.41 -61.56 12.67
C ALA A 228 24.44 -61.56 13.81
N ALA A 229 24.78 -62.77 14.28
CA ALA A 229 25.72 -62.98 15.38
C ALA A 229 27.03 -62.21 15.16
N PRO A 230 27.61 -61.60 16.22
CA PRO A 230 28.86 -60.88 16.10
C PRO A 230 29.95 -61.80 15.54
N LEU A 231 30.72 -61.28 14.59
CA LEU A 231 31.82 -62.01 13.96
C LEU A 231 32.77 -62.56 15.04
N PRO A 232 33.27 -63.80 14.87
CA PRO A 232 34.16 -64.42 15.85
C PRO A 232 35.41 -63.56 16.07
N ALA A 233 35.83 -63.43 17.33
CA ALA A 233 37.00 -62.63 17.70
C ALA A 233 38.26 -63.17 16.98
N PRO A 234 39.14 -62.29 16.46
CA PRO A 234 40.36 -62.71 15.79
C PRO A 234 41.25 -63.51 16.74
N PRO A 235 41.92 -64.59 16.27
CA PRO A 235 42.78 -65.40 17.12
C PRO A 235 43.91 -64.56 17.70
N ALA A 236 44.15 -64.70 19.01
CA ALA A 236 45.22 -64.00 19.71
C ALA A 236 46.59 -64.41 19.11
N PRO A 237 47.52 -63.45 18.92
CA PRO A 237 48.86 -63.76 18.42
C PRO A 237 49.58 -64.64 19.44
N ALA A 238 50.10 -65.78 18.98
CA ALA A 238 50.97 -66.64 19.76
C ALA A 238 52.24 -65.87 20.16
N ALA A 239 52.42 -65.68 21.47
CA ALA A 239 53.67 -65.16 22.04
C ALA A 239 54.79 -66.22 21.93
N PRO A 240 56.07 -65.80 21.83
CA PRO A 240 57.20 -66.64 21.42
C PRO A 240 57.57 -67.76 22.39
#